data_AF-A0A9P4NW97-F1
#
_entry.id   AF-A0A9P4NW97-F1
#
_cell.length_a   1.000
_cell.length_b   1.000
_cell.length_c   1.000
_cell.angle_alpha   90.00
_cell.angle_beta   90.00
_cell.angle_gamma   90.00
#
_symmetry.space_group_name_H-M   'P 1'
#
loop_
_entity.id
_entity.type
_entity.pdbx_description
1 polymer ?
#
loop_
_entity_poly.entity_id
_entity_poly.type
_entity_poly.pdbx_seq_one_letter_code
_entity_poly.pdbx_strand_id
1 'polypeptide(L)'
;RAQYIENKCLLTNIQQLLLVDYINDWVYKGLAPTPAIVRNFATDISGKVPGKNWVNRFVTKHRDRLVSEFLQTIDHSRIKADNPYKYKLYFKKVFGHLAYRGCSNNR
;
A
#
# COMPACT_ATOMS: atom_id res chain seq x y z
N ARG A 1 36.81 2.72 4.31
CA ARG A 1 35.91 1.66 3.76
C ARG A 1 34.43 2.04 3.79
N ALA A 2 33.89 2.57 4.91
CA ALA A 2 32.49 2.99 5.01
C ALA A 2 32.06 4.04 3.97
N GLN A 3 32.90 5.06 3.75
CA GLN A 3 32.63 6.19 2.84
C GLN A 3 32.55 5.78 1.35
N TYR A 4 33.25 4.71 0.95
CA TYR A 4 33.18 4.16 -0.42
C TYR A 4 31.86 3.42 -0.68
N ILE A 5 31.31 2.77 0.35
CA ILE A 5 30.03 2.07 0.27
C ILE A 5 28.87 3.08 0.25
N GLU A 6 28.97 4.16 1.04
CA GLU A 6 28.00 5.26 1.02
C GLU A 6 27.88 5.89 -0.37
N ASN A 7 29.00 6.07 -1.08
CA ASN A 7 29.00 6.65 -2.43
C ASN A 7 28.39 5.72 -3.52
N LYS A 8 28.28 4.42 -3.24
CA LYS A 8 27.65 3.43 -4.15
C LYS A 8 26.17 3.20 -3.83
N CYS A 9 25.74 3.53 -2.62
CA CYS A 9 24.34 3.46 -2.23
C CYS A 9 23.59 4.69 -2.72
N LEU A 10 22.37 4.48 -3.23
CA LEU A 10 21.52 5.58 -3.72
C LEU A 10 21.25 6.65 -2.64
N LEU A 11 21.07 6.18 -1.40
CA LEU A 11 20.85 7.01 -0.22
C LEU A 11 21.87 6.62 0.85
N THR A 12 22.37 7.60 1.59
CA THR A 12 23.17 7.37 2.80
C THR A 12 22.33 6.68 3.87
N ASN A 13 22.98 6.13 4.92
CA ASN A 13 22.23 5.49 6.00
C ASN A 13 21.29 6.48 6.70
N ILE A 14 21.77 7.70 6.96
CA ILE A 14 20.97 8.78 7.56
C ILE A 14 19.75 9.12 6.68
N GLN A 15 19.93 9.28 5.37
CA GLN A 15 18.82 9.55 4.45
C GLN A 15 17.80 8.41 4.42
N GLN A 16 18.26 7.15 4.50
CA GLN A 16 17.36 6.00 4.56
C GLN A 16 16.52 6.02 5.83
N LEU A 17 17.12 6.36 6.98
CA LEU A 17 16.40 6.44 8.25
C LEU A 17 15.37 7.57 8.27
N LEU A 18 15.74 8.76 7.78
CA LEU A 18 14.81 9.87 7.65
C LEU A 18 13.62 9.52 6.72
N LEU A 19 13.89 8.80 5.63
CA LEU A 19 12.83 8.32 4.73
C LEU A 19 11.91 7.30 5.43
N VAL A 20 12.44 6.42 6.28
CA VAL A 20 11.63 5.49 7.08
C VAL A 20 10.74 6.24 8.06
N ASP A 21 11.28 7.23 8.78
CA ASP A 21 10.50 8.03 9.74
C ASP A 21 9.38 8.80 9.04
N TYR A 22 9.70 9.40 7.89
CA TYR A 22 8.71 10.10 7.07
C TYR A 22 7.60 9.19 6.54
N ILE A 23 7.95 7.96 6.11
CA ILE A 23 6.98 6.95 5.70
C ILE A 23 6.08 6.55 6.87
N ASN A 24 6.65 6.35 8.06
CA ASN A 24 5.88 6.00 9.25
C ASN A 24 4.89 7.10 9.62
N ASP A 25 5.31 8.38 9.59
CA ASP A 25 4.41 9.53 9.81
C ASP A 25 3.24 9.57 8.82
N TRP A 26 3.48 9.21 7.56
CA TRP A 26 2.43 9.10 6.55
C TRP A 26 1.45 7.97 6.84
N VAL A 27 1.95 6.81 7.26
CA VAL A 27 1.11 5.68 7.67
C VAL A 27 0.24 6.06 8.87
N TYR A 28 0.79 6.73 9.89
CA TYR A 28 0.03 7.23 11.03
C TYR A 28 -1.09 8.20 10.64
N LYS A 29 -0.91 8.96 9.55
CA LYS A 29 -1.93 9.85 8.98
C LYS A 29 -2.97 9.13 8.11
N GLY A 30 -2.88 7.80 8.00
CA GLY A 30 -3.77 6.99 7.16
C GLY A 30 -3.41 7.00 5.67
N LEU A 31 -2.25 7.53 5.30
CA LEU A 31 -1.78 7.63 3.93
C LEU A 31 -0.66 6.63 3.69
N ALA A 32 -0.98 5.34 3.63
CA ALA A 32 0.02 4.32 3.36
C ALA A 32 0.68 4.57 1.99
N PRO A 33 1.99 4.87 1.94
CA PRO A 33 2.66 5.13 0.68
C PRO A 33 2.73 3.89 -0.20
N THR A 34 2.43 4.03 -1.49
CA THR A 34 2.65 2.95 -2.45
C THR A 34 4.15 2.79 -2.77
N PRO A 35 4.60 1.63 -3.27
CA PRO A 35 5.99 1.45 -3.69
C PRO A 35 6.46 2.49 -4.73
N ALA A 36 5.56 3.00 -5.56
CA ALA A 36 5.85 4.07 -6.52
C ALA A 36 6.16 5.40 -5.81
N ILE A 37 5.38 5.76 -4.79
CA ILE A 37 5.60 6.99 -4.00
C ILE A 37 6.95 6.92 -3.28
N VAL A 38 7.33 5.78 -2.70
CA VAL A 38 8.65 5.61 -2.06
C VAL A 38 9.79 5.74 -3.07
N ARG A 39 9.60 5.26 -4.30
CA ARG A 39 10.59 5.46 -5.37
C ARG A 39 10.73 6.94 -5.73
N ASN A 40 9.64 7.68 -5.78
CA ASN A 40 9.66 9.12 -6.06
C ASN A 40 10.42 9.87 -4.96
N PHE A 41 10.12 9.62 -3.68
CA PHE A 41 10.87 10.22 -2.57
C PHE A 41 12.37 9.91 -2.64
N ALA A 42 12.73 8.66 -2.94
CA ALA A 42 14.14 8.30 -3.10
C ALA A 42 14.78 8.99 -4.33
N THR A 43 14.02 9.27 -5.38
CA THR A 43 14.48 10.05 -6.53
C THR A 43 14.71 11.50 -6.14
N ASP A 44 13.77 12.11 -5.44
CA ASP A 44 13.82 13.51 -5.00
C ASP A 44 15.00 13.75 -4.06
N ILE A 45 15.27 12.81 -3.14
CA ILE A 45 16.37 12.92 -2.18
C ILE A 45 17.74 12.70 -2.85
N SER A 46 17.84 11.76 -3.79
CA SER A 46 19.14 11.36 -4.39
C SER A 46 19.47 12.05 -5.71
N GLY A 47 18.50 12.71 -6.35
CA GLY A 47 18.59 13.24 -7.70
C GLY A 47 18.73 12.16 -8.78
N LYS A 48 18.56 10.88 -8.43
CA LYS A 48 18.79 9.74 -9.33
C LYS A 48 17.62 8.76 -9.24
N VAL A 49 17.22 8.21 -10.38
CA VAL A 49 16.12 7.25 -10.43
C VAL A 49 16.55 5.92 -9.78
N PRO A 50 15.86 5.44 -8.72
CA PRO A 50 16.15 4.15 -8.12
C PRO A 50 15.85 3.00 -9.08
N GLY A 51 16.70 1.98 -9.10
CA GLY A 51 16.47 0.78 -9.90
C GLY A 51 15.17 0.05 -9.53
N LYS A 52 14.63 -0.76 -10.45
CA LYS A 52 13.31 -1.43 -10.31
C LYS A 52 13.08 -2.10 -8.95
N ASN A 53 14.09 -2.83 -8.47
CA ASN A 53 14.01 -3.62 -7.24
C ASN A 53 14.49 -2.88 -5.99
N TRP A 54 14.84 -1.58 -6.10
CA TRP A 54 15.39 -0.82 -4.98
C TRP A 54 14.40 -0.71 -3.83
N VAL A 55 13.12 -0.43 -4.11
CA VAL A 55 12.09 -0.29 -3.06
C VAL A 55 11.90 -1.59 -2.28
N ASN A 56 11.83 -2.74 -2.95
CA ASN A 56 11.76 -4.03 -2.27
C ASN A 56 12.99 -4.27 -1.38
N ARG A 57 14.20 -3.93 -1.84
CA ARG A 57 15.41 -4.05 -1.02
C ARG A 57 15.42 -3.09 0.16
N PHE A 58 14.97 -1.86 -0.04
CA PHE A 58 14.83 -0.85 1.01
C PHE A 58 13.86 -1.34 2.10
N VAL A 59 12.68 -1.79 1.69
CA VAL A 59 11.67 -2.37 2.59
C VAL A 59 12.22 -3.57 3.36
N THR A 60 12.81 -4.55 2.67
CA THR A 60 13.34 -5.74 3.34
C THR A 60 14.44 -5.39 4.34
N LYS A 61 15.27 -4.39 4.01
CA LYS A 61 16.35 -3.93 4.88
C LYS A 61 15.85 -3.22 6.14
N HIS A 62 14.75 -2.46 6.05
CA HIS A 62 14.20 -1.66 7.14
C HIS A 62 12.87 -2.22 7.67
N ARG A 63 12.65 -3.52 7.50
CA ARG A 63 11.39 -4.19 7.89
C ARG A 63 11.15 -4.14 9.39
N ASP A 64 12.21 -4.05 10.18
CA ASP A 64 12.20 -3.87 11.64
C ASP A 64 11.74 -2.47 12.07
N ARG A 65 11.86 -1.46 11.20
CA ARG A 65 11.57 -0.06 11.50
C ARG A 65 10.34 0.50 10.79
N LEU A 66 10.00 -0.06 9.63
CA LEU A 66 8.78 0.30 8.91
C LEU A 66 7.57 -0.28 9.65
N VAL A 67 6.55 0.55 9.89
CA VAL A 67 5.28 0.10 10.48
C VAL A 67 4.71 -1.03 9.62
N SER A 68 4.33 -2.15 10.24
CA SER A 68 3.91 -3.38 9.54
C SER A 68 2.70 -3.20 8.62
N GLU A 69 1.91 -2.16 8.83
CA GLU A 69 0.78 -1.76 7.97
C GLU A 69 1.19 -1.25 6.58
N PHE A 70 2.48 -0.96 6.36
CA PHE A 70 2.99 -0.41 5.11
C PHE A 70 2.72 -1.31 3.87
N LEU A 71 2.48 -2.63 4.03
CA LEU A 71 2.51 -3.58 2.88
C LEU A 71 1.42 -4.63 2.77
N GLN A 72 0.61 -4.92 3.79
CA GLN A 72 -0.29 -6.09 3.74
C GLN A 72 -1.75 -5.78 4.01
N THR A 73 -2.08 -4.78 4.82
CA THR A 73 -3.42 -4.64 5.36
C THR A 73 -4.37 -3.91 4.42
N ILE A 74 -3.96 -2.81 3.79
CA ILE A 74 -4.87 -2.02 2.94
C ILE A 74 -5.22 -2.75 1.64
N ASP A 75 -4.25 -3.37 0.97
CA ASP A 75 -4.51 -4.06 -0.29
C ASP A 75 -5.35 -5.34 -0.09
N HIS A 76 -5.00 -6.17 0.90
CA HIS A 76 -5.84 -7.32 1.24
C HIS A 76 -7.23 -6.94 1.76
N SER A 77 -7.37 -5.84 2.51
CA SER A 77 -8.69 -5.42 3.01
C SER A 77 -9.57 -4.88 1.89
N ARG A 78 -9.01 -4.17 0.89
CA ARG A 78 -9.74 -3.77 -0.33
C ARG A 78 -10.16 -4.98 -1.17
N ILE A 79 -9.23 -5.91 -1.42
CA ILE A 79 -9.51 -7.16 -2.15
C ILE A 79 -10.58 -8.01 -1.45
N LYS A 80 -10.59 -8.04 -0.10
CA LYS A 80 -11.60 -8.76 0.69
C LYS A 80 -12.95 -8.03 0.76
N ALA A 81 -12.94 -6.71 0.73
CA ALA A 81 -14.15 -5.88 0.68
C ALA A 81 -14.85 -6.03 -0.69
N ASP A 82 -14.07 -5.99 -1.78
CA ASP A 82 -14.56 -6.15 -3.15
C ASP A 82 -14.71 -7.63 -3.55
N ASN A 83 -15.44 -8.39 -2.73
CA ASN A 83 -15.71 -9.79 -3.02
C ASN A 83 -16.90 -9.93 -4.01
N PRO A 84 -16.66 -10.39 -5.27
CA PRO A 84 -17.71 -10.51 -6.30
C PRO A 84 -18.86 -11.44 -5.90
N TYR A 85 -18.57 -12.46 -5.08
CA TYR A 85 -19.58 -13.38 -4.57
C TYR A 85 -20.56 -12.66 -3.63
N LYS A 86 -20.07 -11.77 -2.76
CA LYS A 86 -20.92 -10.98 -1.86
C LYS A 86 -21.81 -10.02 -2.64
N TYR A 87 -21.27 -9.35 -3.67
CA TYR A 87 -22.07 -8.51 -4.56
C TYR A 87 -23.15 -9.32 -5.28
N LYS A 88 -22.80 -10.47 -5.86
CA LYS A 88 -23.75 -11.37 -6.52
C LYS A 88 -24.87 -11.83 -5.58
N LEU A 89 -24.52 -12.20 -4.34
CA LEU A 89 -25.49 -12.64 -3.34
C LEU A 89 -26.41 -11.50 -2.89
N TYR A 90 -25.87 -10.30 -2.68
CA TYR A 90 -26.64 -9.09 -2.35
C TYR A 90 -27.67 -8.79 -3.44
N PHE A 91 -27.23 -8.67 -4.70
CA PHE A 91 -28.14 -8.38 -5.80
C PHE A 91 -29.17 -9.50 -6.00
N LYS A 92 -28.79 -10.78 -5.87
CA LYS A 92 -29.75 -11.90 -5.92
C LYS A 92 -30.86 -11.76 -4.87
N LYS A 93 -30.52 -11.38 -3.65
CA LYS A 93 -31.51 -11.18 -2.57
C LYS A 93 -32.41 -9.98 -2.84
N VAL A 94 -31.83 -8.86 -3.29
CA VAL A 94 -32.59 -7.65 -3.65
C VAL A 94 -33.56 -7.95 -4.79
N PHE A 95 -33.12 -8.61 -5.87
CA PHE A 95 -33.99 -9.02 -6.97
C PHE A 95 -35.10 -9.97 -6.51
N GLY A 96 -34.79 -10.97 -5.68
CA GLY A 96 -35.80 -11.90 -5.17
C GLY A 96 -36.86 -11.20 -4.31
N HIS A 97 -36.45 -10.25 -3.48
CA HIS A 97 -37.36 -9.47 -2.63
C HIS A 97 -38.23 -8.50 -3.43
N LEU A 98 -37.66 -7.81 -4.42
CA LEU A 98 -38.40 -6.92 -5.31
C LEU A 98 -39.40 -7.71 -6.17
N ALA A 99 -39.02 -8.87 -6.68
CA ALA A 99 -39.92 -9.75 -7.43
C ALA A 99 -41.07 -10.28 -6.55
N TYR A 100 -40.78 -10.70 -5.32
CA TYR A 100 -41.79 -11.17 -4.37
C TYR A 100 -42.80 -10.06 -3.98
N ARG A 101 -42.32 -8.83 -3.76
CA ARG A 101 -43.20 -7.67 -3.48
C ARG A 101 -44.00 -7.21 -4.69
N GLY A 102 -43.45 -7.28 -5.89
CA GLY A 102 -44.18 -6.98 -7.13
C GLY A 102 -45.31 -7.97 -7.41
N CYS A 103 -45.13 -9.25 -7.06
CA CYS A 103 -46.17 -10.28 -7.21
C CYS A 103 -47.23 -10.28 -6.09
N SER A 104 -46.93 -9.76 -4.90
CA SER A 104 -47.90 -9.67 -3.79
C SER A 104 -48.89 -8.51 -3.91
N ASN A 105 -48.58 -7.47 -4.68
CA ASN A 105 -49.48 -6.33 -4.89
C ASN A 105 -50.49 -6.53 -6.04
N ASN A 106 -50.57 -7.74 -6.62
CA ASN A 106 -51.48 -8.09 -7.71
C ASN A 106 -52.54 -9.13 -7.28
N ARG A 107 -52.97 -9.11 -6.01
CA ARG A 107 -54.09 -9.93 -5.53
C ARG A 107 -55.06 -9.07 -4.72
#